data_AF-A0A9E5INQ2-F1
#
_entry.id   AF-A0A9E5INQ2-F1
#
_cell.length_a   1.000
_cell.length_b   1.000
_cell.length_c   1.000
_cell.angle_alpha   90.00
_cell.angle_beta   90.00
_cell.angle_gamma   90.00
#
_symmetry.space_group_name_H-M   'P 1'
#
loop_
_entity.id
_entity.type
_entity.pdbx_description
1 polymer ?
#
loop_
_entity_poly.entity_id
_entity_poly.type
_entity_poly.pdbx_seq_one_letter_code
_entity_poly.pdbx_strand_id
1 'polypeptide(L)'
;MQALALGTAQLAALETRDFAVLRASALQALNTAQIAALSSRAVMAMTTSQAAVLDANQISGLGTQQLAGLAVRALAALTTIATYALSTDQIAGLSSLQVKALTTAQIQSLGAEQIAALETTDFAALSTTAIQALLTTQITALGTSQALALSALQTVALKADQLKALETSDLAALTTSNLRALGTALAGAFTTDQIRALGTAQITALDTTQTTALSTRQLNALGASQWTALSTGQIGTLSTAQIAGLDSGSLGALSESQIAGLSTLQIAFLTQSTIKALSTIQIAALETRDLLVLTTTSLRSMGTDQITALTTSQIANLSSAQTYALATTQLIALGTGQVATLGTANLAALANAAIRALSTDQVLALGTSQIMALRSDQVASLSTSNLNTLALDQLTALETSDVAALTTLQVAGLDTQQLAALQTAQFAVLTARQIASLKTVQFAALTTDQLVALTTAQATYLSSSALKALDTVQIGSLQTQDFALLSTASLNALSSLQVSALSTDQVAAFTSAQAARLGSALLSALSSSQIMALETSDIVQLRTSAVAALTTEQAIALSSTQISIFNTA
;
A
#
# COMPACT_ATOMS: atom_id res chain seq x y z
N MET A 1 -72.41 -55.60 3.45
CA MET A 1 -72.48 -55.65 1.98
C MET A 1 -71.11 -56.01 1.44
N GLN A 2 -71.01 -57.01 0.55
CA GLN A 2 -69.78 -57.21 -0.23
C GLN A 2 -69.73 -56.07 -1.25
N ALA A 3 -68.83 -55.10 -1.04
CA ALA A 3 -68.66 -53.95 -1.93
C ALA A 3 -68.29 -54.35 -3.38
N LEU A 4 -67.74 -55.57 -3.56
CA LEU A 4 -67.48 -56.20 -4.86
C LEU A 4 -68.73 -56.28 -5.78
N ALA A 5 -69.95 -56.24 -5.22
CA ALA A 5 -71.19 -56.34 -5.99
C ALA A 5 -71.73 -54.99 -6.50
N LEU A 6 -71.14 -53.85 -6.12
CA LEU A 6 -71.61 -52.52 -6.54
C LEU A 6 -70.95 -52.09 -7.85
N GLY A 7 -71.75 -51.80 -8.87
CA GLY A 7 -71.28 -51.17 -10.11
C GLY A 7 -70.89 -49.70 -9.91
N THR A 8 -70.13 -49.13 -10.85
CA THR A 8 -69.68 -47.72 -10.81
C THR A 8 -70.83 -46.73 -10.68
N ALA A 9 -71.95 -46.95 -11.38
CA ALA A 9 -73.15 -46.10 -11.27
C ALA A 9 -73.80 -46.14 -9.87
N GLN A 10 -73.78 -47.31 -9.20
CA GLN A 10 -74.32 -47.46 -7.85
C GLN A 10 -73.42 -46.78 -6.81
N LEU A 11 -72.10 -46.87 -7.00
CA LEU A 11 -71.12 -46.16 -6.17
C LEU A 11 -71.20 -44.64 -6.35
N ALA A 12 -71.44 -44.16 -7.57
CA ALA A 12 -71.63 -42.75 -7.85
C ALA A 12 -72.90 -42.16 -7.20
N ALA A 13 -73.96 -42.98 -7.10
CA ALA A 13 -75.25 -42.58 -6.52
C ALA A 13 -75.32 -42.74 -4.99
N LEU A 14 -74.28 -43.28 -4.34
CA LEU A 14 -74.30 -43.58 -2.92
C LEU A 14 -74.37 -42.30 -2.07
N GLU A 15 -75.33 -42.25 -1.15
CA GLU A 15 -75.45 -41.13 -0.22
C GLU A 15 -74.32 -41.13 0.82
N THR A 16 -73.97 -39.94 1.31
CA THR A 16 -72.90 -39.72 2.29
C THR A 16 -73.05 -40.58 3.56
N ARG A 17 -74.29 -40.77 4.03
CA ARG A 17 -74.57 -41.59 5.23
C ARG A 17 -74.32 -43.07 4.97
N ASP A 18 -74.70 -43.56 3.80
CA ASP A 18 -74.52 -44.96 3.41
C ASP A 18 -73.05 -45.28 3.13
N PHE A 19 -72.31 -44.33 2.56
CA PHE A 19 -70.86 -44.46 2.39
C PHE A 19 -70.12 -44.48 3.73
N ALA A 20 -70.49 -43.60 4.67
CA ALA A 20 -69.82 -43.49 5.97
C ALA A 20 -69.89 -44.78 6.81
N VAL A 21 -70.91 -45.63 6.62
CA VAL A 21 -71.07 -46.90 7.34
C VAL A 21 -70.39 -48.09 6.65
N LEU A 22 -69.77 -47.90 5.48
CA LEU A 22 -68.99 -48.96 4.82
C LEU A 22 -67.79 -49.35 5.69
N ARG A 23 -67.59 -50.65 5.90
CA ARG A 23 -66.38 -51.14 6.59
C ARG A 23 -65.16 -50.87 5.72
N ALA A 24 -64.02 -50.60 6.35
CA ALA A 24 -62.74 -50.41 5.66
C ALA A 24 -62.43 -51.56 4.68
N SER A 25 -62.59 -52.82 5.11
CA SER A 25 -62.40 -54.00 4.25
C SER A 25 -63.30 -54.04 3.01
N ALA A 26 -64.46 -53.37 3.06
CA ALA A 26 -65.34 -53.27 1.90
C ALA A 26 -64.77 -52.26 0.88
N LEU A 27 -64.23 -51.13 1.35
CA LEU A 27 -63.57 -50.16 0.47
C LEU A 27 -62.29 -50.75 -0.15
N GLN A 28 -61.51 -51.49 0.63
CA GLN A 28 -60.31 -52.19 0.15
C GLN A 28 -60.61 -53.20 -0.98
N ALA A 29 -61.82 -53.76 -1.04
CA ALA A 29 -62.20 -54.73 -2.06
C ALA A 29 -62.63 -54.09 -3.40
N LEU A 30 -62.75 -52.76 -3.48
CA LEU A 30 -63.11 -52.06 -4.71
C LEU A 30 -61.91 -51.97 -5.67
N ASN A 31 -62.16 -52.10 -6.97
CA ASN A 31 -61.13 -51.84 -7.98
C ASN A 31 -60.98 -50.34 -8.27
N THR A 32 -59.96 -49.97 -9.05
CA THR A 32 -59.66 -48.57 -9.42
C THR A 32 -60.83 -47.85 -10.09
N ALA A 33 -61.57 -48.51 -10.99
CA ALA A 33 -62.72 -47.90 -11.67
C ALA A 33 -63.89 -47.64 -10.71
N GLN A 34 -64.11 -48.54 -9.75
CA GLN A 34 -65.10 -48.38 -8.69
C GLN A 34 -64.74 -47.24 -7.74
N ILE A 35 -63.47 -47.10 -7.38
CA ILE A 35 -62.97 -45.99 -6.56
C ILE A 35 -63.10 -44.65 -7.31
N ALA A 36 -62.72 -44.62 -8.59
CA ALA A 36 -62.85 -43.44 -9.45
C ALA A 36 -64.31 -42.96 -9.61
N ALA A 37 -65.27 -43.88 -9.51
CA ALA A 37 -66.69 -43.57 -9.63
C ALA A 37 -67.33 -43.00 -8.35
N LEU A 38 -66.62 -42.98 -7.21
CA LEU A 38 -67.15 -42.42 -5.96
C LEU A 38 -67.46 -40.93 -6.12
N SER A 39 -68.59 -40.46 -5.60
CA SER A 39 -68.85 -39.02 -5.61
C SER A 39 -67.88 -38.26 -4.69
N SER A 40 -67.56 -36.99 -4.98
CA SER A 40 -66.73 -36.18 -4.07
C SER A 40 -67.33 -36.05 -2.66
N ARG A 41 -68.67 -36.16 -2.53
CA ARG A 41 -69.36 -36.21 -1.24
C ARG A 41 -69.11 -37.51 -0.49
N ALA A 42 -69.02 -38.64 -1.19
CA ALA A 42 -68.66 -39.92 -0.59
C ALA A 42 -67.21 -39.85 -0.09
N VAL A 43 -66.27 -39.41 -0.94
CA VAL A 43 -64.85 -39.27 -0.56
C VAL A 43 -64.65 -38.31 0.61
N MET A 44 -65.42 -37.21 0.67
CA MET A 44 -65.41 -36.29 1.81
C MET A 44 -65.89 -36.91 3.13
N ALA A 45 -66.79 -37.89 3.09
CA ALA A 45 -67.24 -38.63 4.27
C ALA A 45 -66.35 -39.83 4.63
N MET A 46 -65.26 -40.05 3.90
CA MET A 46 -64.34 -41.15 4.19
C MET A 46 -63.71 -40.97 5.58
N THR A 47 -63.85 -41.99 6.41
CA THR A 47 -63.23 -42.06 7.73
C THR A 47 -61.74 -42.37 7.64
N THR A 48 -60.99 -42.11 8.72
CA THR A 48 -59.56 -42.43 8.79
C THR A 48 -59.28 -43.92 8.60
N SER A 49 -60.12 -44.80 9.17
CA SER A 49 -59.98 -46.25 9.02
C SER A 49 -60.26 -46.72 7.59
N GLN A 50 -61.19 -46.09 6.88
CA GLN A 50 -61.45 -46.37 5.47
C GLN A 50 -60.29 -45.88 4.59
N ALA A 51 -59.76 -44.69 4.85
CA ALA A 51 -58.61 -44.16 4.11
C ALA A 51 -57.35 -45.02 4.29
N ALA A 52 -57.10 -45.49 5.52
CA ALA A 52 -55.90 -46.24 5.87
C ALA A 52 -55.76 -47.60 5.15
N VAL A 53 -56.84 -48.14 4.58
CA VAL A 53 -56.81 -49.42 3.86
C VAL A 53 -56.79 -49.26 2.34
N LEU A 54 -56.80 -48.03 1.82
CA LEU A 54 -56.67 -47.80 0.38
C LEU A 54 -55.25 -48.16 -0.09
N ASP A 55 -55.18 -48.91 -1.19
CA ASP A 55 -53.91 -49.23 -1.84
C ASP A 55 -53.49 -48.19 -2.89
N ALA A 56 -52.30 -48.38 -3.47
CA ALA A 56 -51.73 -47.51 -4.49
C ALA A 56 -52.62 -47.34 -5.74
N ASN A 57 -53.22 -48.44 -6.22
CA ASN A 57 -54.06 -48.42 -7.43
C ASN A 57 -55.40 -47.72 -7.17
N GLN A 58 -55.93 -47.87 -5.96
CA GLN A 58 -57.17 -47.22 -5.55
C GLN A 58 -56.96 -45.72 -5.40
N ILE A 59 -55.87 -45.29 -4.76
CA ILE A 59 -55.54 -43.87 -4.61
C ILE A 59 -55.27 -43.20 -5.95
N SER A 60 -54.52 -43.84 -6.85
CA SER A 60 -54.31 -43.32 -8.21
C SER A 60 -55.61 -43.23 -9.02
N GLY A 61 -56.66 -43.97 -8.63
CA GLY A 61 -57.99 -43.90 -9.25
C GLY A 61 -58.81 -42.68 -8.83
N LEU A 62 -58.50 -42.02 -7.71
CA LEU A 62 -59.22 -40.84 -7.27
C LEU A 62 -58.90 -39.64 -8.18
N GLY A 63 -59.90 -38.94 -8.70
CA GLY A 63 -59.70 -37.66 -9.38
C GLY A 63 -59.18 -36.58 -8.43
N THR A 64 -58.58 -35.52 -8.99
CA THR A 64 -58.03 -34.40 -8.22
C THR A 64 -59.08 -33.74 -7.30
N GLN A 65 -60.31 -33.54 -7.80
CA GLN A 65 -61.42 -32.99 -6.99
C GLN A 65 -61.87 -33.92 -5.87
N GLN A 66 -61.84 -35.24 -6.08
CA GLN A 66 -62.18 -36.21 -5.05
C GLN A 66 -61.14 -36.16 -3.93
N LEU A 67 -59.87 -36.15 -4.29
CA LEU A 67 -58.76 -36.08 -3.33
C LEU A 67 -58.74 -34.73 -2.58
N ALA A 68 -58.98 -33.61 -3.27
CA ALA A 68 -59.13 -32.29 -2.64
C ALA A 68 -60.28 -32.25 -1.63
N GLY A 69 -61.35 -33.03 -1.87
CA GLY A 69 -62.49 -33.18 -0.96
C GLY A 69 -62.22 -34.11 0.23
N LEU A 70 -61.12 -34.87 0.23
CA LEU A 70 -60.81 -35.80 1.31
C LEU A 70 -60.52 -35.07 2.62
N ALA A 71 -61.18 -35.49 3.71
CA ALA A 71 -60.94 -34.90 5.02
C ALA A 71 -59.45 -34.97 5.41
N VAL A 72 -58.91 -33.88 5.97
CA VAL A 72 -57.50 -33.73 6.36
C VAL A 72 -56.99 -34.91 7.19
N ARG A 73 -57.80 -35.40 8.13
CA ARG A 73 -57.46 -36.56 8.98
C ARG A 73 -57.41 -37.88 8.21
N ALA A 74 -58.25 -38.02 7.20
CA ALA A 74 -58.30 -39.22 6.36
C ALA A 74 -57.10 -39.26 5.41
N LEU A 75 -56.70 -38.11 4.84
CA LEU A 75 -55.45 -37.99 4.07
C LEU A 75 -54.22 -38.34 4.92
N ALA A 76 -54.14 -37.83 6.16
CA ALA A 76 -53.07 -38.15 7.10
C ALA A 76 -53.06 -39.64 7.53
N ALA A 77 -54.15 -40.38 7.31
CA ALA A 77 -54.25 -41.80 7.63
C ALA A 77 -53.82 -42.71 6.46
N LEU A 78 -53.57 -42.16 5.27
CA LEU A 78 -53.03 -42.95 4.14
C LEU A 78 -51.66 -43.54 4.49
N THR A 79 -51.41 -44.75 4.01
CA THR A 79 -50.08 -45.37 4.12
C THR A 79 -49.06 -44.62 3.26
N THR A 80 -47.76 -44.75 3.56
CA THR A 80 -46.70 -44.16 2.73
C THR A 80 -46.70 -44.69 1.30
N ILE A 81 -47.09 -45.96 1.09
CA ILE A 81 -47.25 -46.57 -0.24
C ILE A 81 -48.40 -45.90 -1.00
N ALA A 82 -49.54 -45.70 -0.34
CA ALA A 82 -50.69 -44.99 -0.89
C ALA A 82 -50.35 -43.52 -1.22
N THR A 83 -49.63 -42.84 -0.33
CA THR A 83 -49.18 -41.46 -0.56
C THR A 83 -48.21 -41.34 -1.73
N TYR A 84 -47.24 -42.25 -1.86
CA TYR A 84 -46.31 -42.27 -3.00
C TYR A 84 -47.00 -42.58 -4.35
N ALA A 85 -48.17 -43.23 -4.34
CA ALA A 85 -48.92 -43.53 -5.55
C ALA A 85 -49.72 -42.34 -6.12
N LEU A 86 -49.74 -41.20 -5.42
CA LEU A 86 -50.42 -40.00 -5.89
C LEU A 86 -49.73 -39.43 -7.14
N SER A 87 -50.48 -39.03 -8.17
CA SER A 87 -49.91 -38.32 -9.30
C SER A 87 -49.49 -36.89 -8.91
N THR A 88 -48.64 -36.25 -9.71
CA THR A 88 -48.30 -34.84 -9.54
C THR A 88 -49.54 -33.94 -9.62
N ASP A 89 -50.51 -34.25 -10.49
CA ASP A 89 -51.78 -33.51 -10.58
C ASP A 89 -52.63 -33.66 -9.32
N GLN A 90 -52.63 -34.85 -8.72
CA GLN A 90 -53.31 -35.10 -7.46
C GLN A 90 -52.65 -34.35 -6.29
N ILE A 91 -51.32 -34.30 -6.25
CA ILE A 91 -50.58 -33.54 -5.23
C ILE A 91 -50.81 -32.04 -5.39
N ALA A 92 -50.75 -31.52 -6.62
CA ALA A 92 -51.04 -30.12 -6.93
C ALA A 92 -52.47 -29.72 -6.57
N GLY A 93 -53.42 -30.67 -6.64
CA GLY A 93 -54.83 -30.44 -6.26
C GLY A 93 -55.11 -30.46 -4.76
N LEU A 94 -54.13 -30.76 -3.89
CA LEU A 94 -54.34 -30.75 -2.44
C LEU A 94 -54.47 -29.31 -1.92
N SER A 95 -55.31 -29.10 -0.92
CA SER A 95 -55.39 -27.82 -0.22
C SER A 95 -54.22 -27.62 0.76
N SER A 96 -53.91 -26.36 1.11
CA SER A 96 -52.86 -26.05 2.11
C SER A 96 -53.07 -26.74 3.46
N LEU A 97 -54.34 -26.95 3.86
CA LEU A 97 -54.68 -27.67 5.10
C LEU A 97 -54.36 -29.16 5.01
N GLN A 98 -54.58 -29.75 3.84
CA GLN A 98 -54.26 -31.14 3.55
C GLN A 98 -52.74 -31.34 3.50
N VAL A 99 -52.02 -30.49 2.77
CA VAL A 99 -50.55 -30.53 2.69
C VAL A 99 -49.92 -30.35 4.07
N LYS A 100 -50.40 -29.39 4.87
CA LYS A 100 -49.93 -29.18 6.25
C LYS A 100 -50.13 -30.40 7.17
N ALA A 101 -51.12 -31.25 6.88
CA ALA A 101 -51.43 -32.41 7.70
C ALA A 101 -50.71 -33.70 7.27
N LEU A 102 -49.99 -33.69 6.15
CA LEU A 102 -49.12 -34.78 5.77
C LEU A 102 -48.12 -35.05 6.90
N THR A 103 -47.99 -36.31 7.29
CA THR A 103 -47.03 -36.72 8.30
C THR A 103 -45.60 -36.64 7.75
N THR A 104 -44.60 -36.58 8.62
CA THR A 104 -43.17 -36.59 8.18
C THR A 104 -42.82 -37.86 7.40
N ALA A 105 -43.41 -39.01 7.75
CA ALA A 105 -43.23 -40.27 7.03
C ALA A 105 -43.86 -40.22 5.63
N GLN A 106 -45.03 -39.60 5.49
CA GLN A 106 -45.69 -39.38 4.20
C GLN A 106 -44.87 -38.43 3.32
N ILE A 107 -44.39 -37.30 3.87
CA ILE A 107 -43.52 -36.36 3.16
C ILE A 107 -42.23 -37.05 2.68
N GLN A 108 -41.60 -37.87 3.51
CA GLN A 108 -40.41 -38.66 3.13
C GLN A 108 -40.68 -39.70 2.05
N SER A 109 -41.91 -40.24 2.00
CA SER A 109 -42.29 -41.24 1.00
C SER A 109 -42.56 -40.64 -0.38
N LEU A 110 -42.86 -39.34 -0.47
CA LEU A 110 -43.07 -38.68 -1.75
C LEU A 110 -41.78 -38.65 -2.58
N GLY A 111 -41.90 -38.79 -3.89
CA GLY A 111 -40.82 -38.57 -4.85
C GLY A 111 -40.52 -37.08 -5.05
N ALA A 112 -39.37 -36.81 -5.68
CA ALA A 112 -38.92 -35.47 -6.05
C ALA A 112 -39.96 -34.69 -6.87
N GLU A 113 -40.52 -35.32 -7.91
CA GLU A 113 -41.53 -34.70 -8.79
C GLU A 113 -42.84 -34.38 -8.05
N GLN A 114 -43.23 -35.21 -7.07
CA GLN A 114 -44.43 -34.95 -6.26
C GLN A 114 -44.23 -33.76 -5.33
N ILE A 115 -43.06 -33.62 -4.70
CA ILE A 115 -42.74 -32.44 -3.90
C ILE A 115 -42.69 -31.19 -4.79
N ALA A 116 -42.07 -31.26 -5.97
CA ALA A 116 -42.04 -30.18 -6.94
C ALA A 116 -43.45 -29.77 -7.45
N ALA A 117 -44.39 -30.70 -7.47
CA ALA A 117 -45.78 -30.45 -7.88
C ALA A 117 -46.63 -29.73 -6.82
N LEU A 118 -46.17 -29.62 -5.57
CA LEU A 118 -46.87 -28.82 -4.55
C LEU A 118 -46.92 -27.36 -4.96
N GLU A 119 -48.10 -26.74 -4.94
CA GLU A 119 -48.19 -25.30 -5.20
C GLU A 119 -47.39 -24.52 -4.15
N THR A 120 -46.81 -23.38 -4.56
CA THR A 120 -45.92 -22.55 -3.71
C THR A 120 -46.56 -22.20 -2.35
N THR A 121 -47.85 -21.87 -2.34
CA THR A 121 -48.60 -21.55 -1.12
C THR A 121 -48.74 -22.75 -0.19
N ASP A 122 -48.94 -23.94 -0.76
CA ASP A 122 -49.12 -25.17 0.01
C ASP A 122 -47.79 -25.68 0.56
N PHE A 123 -46.72 -25.59 -0.24
CA PHE A 123 -45.36 -25.87 0.21
C PHE A 123 -44.99 -24.97 1.40
N ALA A 124 -45.30 -23.67 1.31
CA ALA A 124 -45.08 -22.73 2.42
C ALA A 124 -45.86 -23.09 3.69
N ALA A 125 -46.99 -23.80 3.57
CA ALA A 125 -47.82 -24.22 4.70
C ALA A 125 -47.24 -25.42 5.47
N LEU A 126 -46.20 -26.09 4.97
CA LEU A 126 -45.53 -27.19 5.65
C LEU A 126 -44.94 -26.75 7.01
N SER A 127 -45.04 -27.62 8.01
CA SER A 127 -44.39 -27.36 9.30
C SER A 127 -42.87 -27.41 9.19
N THR A 128 -42.16 -26.79 10.13
CA THR A 128 -40.69 -26.90 10.23
C THR A 128 -40.23 -28.36 10.35
N THR A 129 -40.98 -29.20 11.06
CA THR A 129 -40.72 -30.64 11.16
C THR A 129 -40.91 -31.39 9.84
N ALA A 130 -41.88 -30.98 9.01
CA ALA A 130 -42.07 -31.55 7.68
C ALA A 130 -40.93 -31.14 6.73
N ILE A 131 -40.54 -29.86 6.74
CA ILE A 131 -39.39 -29.35 5.97
C ILE A 131 -38.09 -30.08 6.37
N GLN A 132 -37.85 -30.26 7.67
CA GLN A 132 -36.68 -31.00 8.17
C GLN A 132 -36.71 -32.50 7.79
N ALA A 133 -37.90 -33.07 7.54
CA ALA A 133 -38.05 -34.46 7.13
C ALA A 133 -37.69 -34.70 5.65
N LEU A 134 -37.69 -33.65 4.81
CA LEU A 134 -37.38 -33.76 3.39
C LEU A 134 -35.99 -34.39 3.13
N LEU A 135 -35.90 -35.22 2.11
CA LEU A 135 -34.64 -35.77 1.60
C LEU A 135 -33.92 -34.74 0.73
N THR A 136 -32.60 -34.86 0.60
CA THR A 136 -31.81 -33.95 -0.24
C THR A 136 -32.25 -33.99 -1.71
N THR A 137 -32.64 -35.15 -2.22
CA THR A 137 -33.20 -35.31 -3.58
C THR A 137 -34.52 -34.57 -3.77
N GLN A 138 -35.33 -34.43 -2.72
CA GLN A 138 -36.56 -33.64 -2.76
C GLN A 138 -36.26 -32.14 -2.70
N ILE A 139 -35.25 -31.73 -1.92
CA ILE A 139 -34.80 -30.33 -1.84
C ILE A 139 -34.23 -29.85 -3.18
N THR A 140 -33.40 -30.66 -3.85
CA THR A 140 -32.85 -30.31 -5.17
C THR A 140 -33.92 -30.24 -6.26
N ALA A 141 -35.06 -30.91 -6.07
CA ALA A 141 -36.16 -30.86 -7.03
C ALA A 141 -37.13 -29.69 -6.81
N LEU A 142 -36.93 -28.87 -5.76
CA LEU A 142 -37.75 -27.70 -5.53
C LEU A 142 -37.61 -26.71 -6.69
N GLY A 143 -38.73 -26.13 -7.11
CA GLY A 143 -38.69 -24.96 -7.97
C GLY A 143 -38.25 -23.72 -7.18
N THR A 144 -37.64 -22.73 -7.87
CA THR A 144 -37.19 -21.49 -7.23
C THR A 144 -38.30 -20.77 -6.46
N SER A 145 -39.55 -20.79 -6.95
CA SER A 145 -40.68 -20.21 -6.22
C SER A 145 -40.96 -20.91 -4.88
N GLN A 146 -40.78 -22.24 -4.80
CA GLN A 146 -40.97 -23.00 -3.56
C GLN A 146 -39.83 -22.75 -2.57
N ALA A 147 -38.59 -22.74 -3.05
CA ALA A 147 -37.42 -22.41 -2.22
C ALA A 147 -37.53 -20.98 -1.64
N LEU A 148 -38.04 -20.03 -2.44
CA LEU A 148 -38.32 -18.66 -2.02
C LEU A 148 -39.46 -18.53 -1.01
N ALA A 149 -40.41 -19.46 -1.02
CA ALA A 149 -41.55 -19.44 -0.12
C ALA A 149 -41.24 -19.98 1.28
N LEU A 150 -40.02 -20.51 1.50
CA LEU A 150 -39.55 -20.87 2.83
C LEU A 150 -39.48 -19.65 3.74
N SER A 151 -40.23 -19.70 4.84
CA SER A 151 -40.09 -18.75 5.94
C SER A 151 -38.72 -18.87 6.60
N ALA A 152 -38.30 -17.83 7.31
CA ALA A 152 -37.05 -17.83 8.08
C ALA A 152 -36.97 -19.02 9.05
N LEU A 153 -38.08 -19.39 9.71
CA LEU A 153 -38.14 -20.54 10.62
C LEU A 153 -37.97 -21.87 9.90
N GLN A 154 -38.54 -22.02 8.70
CA GLN A 154 -38.37 -23.25 7.90
C GLN A 154 -36.94 -23.35 7.36
N THR A 155 -36.33 -22.24 6.93
CA THR A 155 -34.92 -22.23 6.49
C THR A 155 -33.98 -22.66 7.62
N VAL A 156 -34.22 -22.20 8.85
CA VAL A 156 -33.42 -22.60 10.03
C VAL A 156 -33.65 -24.07 10.43
N ALA A 157 -34.81 -24.64 10.10
CA ALA A 157 -35.11 -26.04 10.40
C ALA A 157 -34.36 -27.04 9.47
N LEU A 158 -33.87 -26.56 8.32
CA LEU A 158 -33.09 -27.37 7.39
C LEU A 158 -31.77 -27.83 8.03
N LYS A 159 -31.41 -29.09 7.78
CA LYS A 159 -30.12 -29.66 8.14
C LYS A 159 -29.02 -29.15 7.21
N ALA A 160 -27.77 -29.23 7.65
CA ALA A 160 -26.61 -28.82 6.84
C ALA A 160 -26.59 -29.48 5.45
N ASP A 161 -26.90 -30.77 5.35
CA ASP A 161 -26.92 -31.48 4.06
C ASP A 161 -28.08 -31.05 3.17
N GLN A 162 -29.21 -30.62 3.75
CA GLN A 162 -30.33 -30.05 2.98
C GLN A 162 -29.98 -28.65 2.47
N LEU A 163 -29.32 -27.82 3.28
CA LEU A 163 -28.81 -26.52 2.83
C LEU A 163 -27.78 -26.65 1.70
N LYS A 164 -26.92 -27.69 1.74
CA LYS A 164 -26.00 -28.01 0.63
C LYS A 164 -26.70 -28.49 -0.64
N ALA A 165 -27.90 -29.07 -0.50
CA ALA A 165 -28.68 -29.58 -1.63
C ALA A 165 -29.49 -28.48 -2.34
N LEU A 166 -29.60 -27.29 -1.76
CA LEU A 166 -30.20 -26.12 -2.43
C LEU A 166 -29.35 -25.70 -3.62
N GLU A 167 -30.01 -25.49 -4.76
CA GLU A 167 -29.37 -25.03 -5.97
C GLU A 167 -28.88 -23.57 -5.83
N THR A 168 -27.85 -23.21 -6.60
CA THR A 168 -27.26 -21.87 -6.56
C THR A 168 -28.24 -20.77 -7.00
N SER A 169 -29.15 -21.08 -7.92
CA SER A 169 -30.25 -20.21 -8.36
C SER A 169 -31.17 -19.84 -7.19
N ASP A 170 -31.52 -20.82 -6.36
CA ASP A 170 -32.41 -20.63 -5.23
C ASP A 170 -31.73 -19.84 -4.11
N LEU A 171 -30.44 -20.11 -3.87
CA LEU A 171 -29.63 -19.36 -2.92
C LEU A 171 -29.43 -17.89 -3.31
N ALA A 172 -29.24 -17.62 -4.61
CA ALA A 172 -29.18 -16.24 -5.12
C ALA A 172 -30.50 -15.50 -4.90
N ALA A 173 -31.61 -16.23 -4.85
CA ALA A 173 -32.95 -15.70 -4.66
C ALA A 173 -33.36 -15.60 -3.18
N LEU A 174 -32.73 -16.35 -2.26
CA LEU A 174 -33.04 -16.30 -0.82
C LEU A 174 -33.07 -14.86 -0.28
N THR A 175 -34.08 -14.60 0.57
CA THR A 175 -34.21 -13.27 1.17
C THR A 175 -33.13 -13.05 2.21
N THR A 176 -32.79 -11.78 2.44
CA THR A 176 -31.83 -11.37 3.49
C THR A 176 -32.30 -11.77 4.90
N SER A 177 -33.61 -11.97 5.10
CA SER A 177 -34.17 -12.44 6.37
C SER A 177 -33.83 -13.91 6.63
N ASN A 178 -33.97 -14.77 5.60
CA ASN A 178 -33.59 -16.19 5.71
C ASN A 178 -32.09 -16.32 6.01
N LEU A 179 -31.26 -15.51 5.35
CA LEU A 179 -29.81 -15.52 5.54
C LEU A 179 -29.40 -15.12 6.97
N ARG A 180 -29.99 -14.05 7.51
CA ARG A 180 -29.75 -13.65 8.91
C ARG A 180 -30.23 -14.70 9.91
N ALA A 181 -31.37 -15.34 9.65
CA ALA A 181 -31.93 -16.35 10.53
C ALA A 181 -31.01 -17.58 10.69
N LEU A 182 -30.22 -17.93 9.67
CA LEU A 182 -29.24 -19.02 9.73
C LEU A 182 -28.10 -18.77 10.72
N GLY A 183 -27.85 -17.51 11.13
CA GLY A 183 -26.73 -17.16 12.01
C GLY A 183 -25.41 -17.71 11.49
N THR A 184 -24.57 -18.25 12.38
CA THR A 184 -23.27 -18.84 12.02
C THR A 184 -23.37 -20.23 11.38
N ALA A 185 -24.55 -20.86 11.38
CA ALA A 185 -24.73 -22.17 10.75
C ALA A 185 -24.43 -22.12 9.23
N LEU A 186 -24.62 -20.95 8.61
CA LEU A 186 -24.27 -20.70 7.21
C LEU A 186 -22.83 -21.10 6.88
N ALA A 187 -21.87 -20.81 7.77
CA ALA A 187 -20.45 -21.08 7.51
C ALA A 187 -20.13 -22.57 7.37
N GLY A 188 -20.80 -23.44 8.14
CA GLY A 188 -20.64 -24.89 8.03
C GLY A 188 -21.58 -25.55 7.01
N ALA A 189 -22.68 -24.87 6.67
CA ALA A 189 -23.70 -25.39 5.78
C ALA A 189 -23.43 -25.09 4.31
N PHE A 190 -22.83 -23.95 3.95
CA PHE A 190 -22.69 -23.56 2.54
C PHE A 190 -21.34 -23.96 1.93
N THR A 191 -21.37 -24.44 0.70
CA THR A 191 -20.17 -24.66 -0.11
C THR A 191 -19.61 -23.34 -0.66
N THR A 192 -18.42 -23.38 -1.26
CA THR A 192 -17.84 -22.20 -1.93
C THR A 192 -18.66 -21.71 -3.11
N ASP A 193 -19.29 -22.63 -3.85
CA ASP A 193 -20.11 -22.28 -5.03
C ASP A 193 -21.42 -21.63 -4.59
N GLN A 194 -21.99 -22.12 -3.48
CA GLN A 194 -23.16 -21.53 -2.84
C GLN A 194 -22.87 -20.12 -2.30
N ILE A 195 -21.71 -19.89 -1.67
CA ILE A 195 -21.29 -18.55 -1.24
C ILE A 195 -21.07 -17.61 -2.43
N ARG A 196 -20.45 -18.10 -3.51
CA ARG A 196 -20.24 -17.31 -4.74
C ARG A 196 -21.57 -16.95 -5.43
N ALA A 197 -22.60 -17.79 -5.31
CA ALA A 197 -23.92 -17.54 -5.88
C ALA A 197 -24.72 -16.45 -5.15
N LEU A 198 -24.35 -16.09 -3.92
CA LEU A 198 -25.04 -15.02 -3.18
C LEU A 198 -24.91 -13.67 -3.89
N GLY A 199 -26.00 -12.92 -4.03
CA GLY A 199 -25.94 -11.56 -4.53
C GLY A 199 -25.30 -10.60 -3.53
N THR A 200 -24.99 -9.38 -3.99
CA THR A 200 -24.41 -8.33 -3.13
C THR A 200 -25.35 -7.94 -1.99
N ALA A 201 -26.67 -7.93 -2.23
CA ALA A 201 -27.67 -7.67 -1.18
C ALA A 201 -27.64 -8.73 -0.06
N GLN A 202 -27.40 -10.00 -0.40
CA GLN A 202 -27.22 -11.08 0.57
C GLN A 202 -25.90 -10.91 1.34
N ILE A 203 -24.80 -10.60 0.66
CA ILE A 203 -23.49 -10.40 1.30
C ILE A 203 -23.52 -9.21 2.28
N THR A 204 -24.12 -8.09 1.90
CA THR A 204 -24.29 -6.92 2.80
C THR A 204 -25.24 -7.23 3.96
N ALA A 205 -26.16 -8.19 3.82
CA ALA A 205 -27.08 -8.57 4.88
C ALA A 205 -26.49 -9.48 5.96
N LEU A 206 -25.33 -10.10 5.71
CA LEU A 206 -24.61 -10.86 6.72
C LEU A 206 -24.18 -9.92 7.85
N ASP A 207 -24.45 -10.29 9.11
CA ASP A 207 -23.85 -9.56 10.23
C ASP A 207 -22.36 -9.90 10.39
N THR A 208 -21.67 -9.16 11.27
CA THR A 208 -20.23 -9.36 11.52
C THR A 208 -19.91 -10.74 12.09
N THR A 209 -20.79 -11.33 12.89
CA THR A 209 -20.60 -12.68 13.46
C THR A 209 -20.70 -13.74 12.36
N GLN A 210 -21.63 -13.58 11.41
CA GLN A 210 -21.76 -14.44 10.25
C GLN A 210 -20.58 -14.29 9.30
N THR A 211 -20.13 -13.06 9.03
CA THR A 211 -18.95 -12.81 8.18
C THR A 211 -17.68 -13.42 8.78
N THR A 212 -17.43 -13.24 10.08
CA THR A 212 -16.27 -13.83 10.76
C THR A 212 -16.36 -15.35 10.87
N ALA A 213 -17.56 -15.95 10.84
CA ALA A 213 -17.71 -17.40 10.83
C ALA A 213 -17.28 -18.04 9.51
N LEU A 214 -17.26 -17.31 8.39
CA LEU A 214 -16.84 -17.83 7.09
C LEU A 214 -15.39 -18.31 7.12
N SER A 215 -15.12 -19.48 6.55
CA SER A 215 -13.75 -19.93 6.34
C SER A 215 -13.02 -19.07 5.31
N THR A 216 -11.69 -19.02 5.37
CA THR A 216 -10.86 -18.36 4.33
C THR A 216 -11.17 -18.87 2.92
N ARG A 217 -11.51 -20.16 2.77
CA ARG A 217 -11.89 -20.72 1.47
C ARG A 217 -13.20 -20.14 0.94
N GLN A 218 -14.18 -19.89 1.82
CA GLN A 218 -15.44 -19.25 1.44
C GLN A 218 -15.25 -17.76 1.15
N LEU A 219 -14.40 -17.06 1.92
CA LEU A 219 -14.04 -15.67 1.64
C LEU A 219 -13.36 -15.54 0.27
N ASN A 220 -12.38 -16.40 -0.04
CA ASN A 220 -11.74 -16.45 -1.36
C ASN A 220 -12.66 -16.93 -2.49
N ALA A 221 -13.86 -17.45 -2.18
CA ALA A 221 -14.85 -17.78 -3.19
C ALA A 221 -15.66 -16.57 -3.65
N LEU A 222 -15.68 -15.48 -2.87
CA LEU A 222 -16.39 -14.26 -3.21
C LEU A 222 -15.81 -13.61 -4.47
N GLY A 223 -16.69 -13.14 -5.35
CA GLY A 223 -16.34 -12.31 -6.49
C GLY A 223 -16.07 -10.86 -6.10
N ALA A 224 -15.49 -10.09 -7.03
CA ALA A 224 -15.07 -8.71 -6.76
C ALA A 224 -16.23 -7.80 -6.31
N SER A 225 -17.43 -7.94 -6.89
CA SER A 225 -18.62 -7.17 -6.49
C SER A 225 -19.12 -7.52 -5.09
N GLN A 226 -18.92 -8.75 -4.63
CA GLN A 226 -19.28 -9.17 -3.28
C GLN A 226 -18.28 -8.63 -2.27
N TRP A 227 -16.98 -8.64 -2.61
CA TRP A 227 -15.95 -7.99 -1.80
C TRP A 227 -16.24 -6.51 -1.62
N THR A 228 -16.50 -5.76 -2.69
CA THR A 228 -16.81 -4.32 -2.58
C THR A 228 -18.13 -4.02 -1.85
N ALA A 229 -19.06 -4.98 -1.81
CA ALA A 229 -20.33 -4.86 -1.08
C ALA A 229 -20.20 -5.11 0.44
N LEU A 230 -19.11 -5.71 0.91
CA LEU A 230 -18.84 -5.84 2.35
C LEU A 230 -18.58 -4.46 2.96
N SER A 231 -19.23 -4.16 4.08
CA SER A 231 -18.97 -2.95 4.85
C SER A 231 -17.58 -3.00 5.51
N THR A 232 -17.04 -1.82 5.83
CA THR A 232 -15.80 -1.71 6.62
C THR A 232 -15.93 -2.38 7.99
N GLY A 233 -17.14 -2.37 8.59
CA GLY A 233 -17.42 -3.08 9.84
C GLY A 233 -17.29 -4.60 9.71
N GLN A 234 -17.79 -5.19 8.61
CA GLN A 234 -17.64 -6.62 8.34
C GLN A 234 -16.18 -7.01 8.10
N ILE A 235 -15.43 -6.20 7.32
CA ILE A 235 -14.00 -6.42 7.04
C ILE A 235 -13.16 -6.29 8.32
N GLY A 236 -13.41 -5.27 9.14
CA GLY A 236 -12.69 -5.03 10.39
C GLY A 236 -12.87 -6.13 11.45
N THR A 237 -13.94 -6.94 11.35
CA THR A 237 -14.17 -8.08 12.25
C THR A 237 -13.55 -9.41 11.80
N LEU A 238 -13.00 -9.47 10.58
CA LEU A 238 -12.28 -10.66 10.12
C LEU A 238 -11.03 -10.88 10.98
N SER A 239 -10.75 -12.14 11.32
CA SER A 239 -9.52 -12.48 12.04
C SER A 239 -8.27 -12.19 11.22
N THR A 240 -7.13 -12.02 11.90
CA THR A 240 -5.82 -11.89 11.25
C THR A 240 -5.51 -13.09 10.35
N ALA A 241 -5.92 -14.30 10.74
CA ALA A 241 -5.77 -15.51 9.93
C ALA A 241 -6.63 -15.50 8.65
N GLN A 242 -7.86 -14.97 8.73
CA GLN A 242 -8.71 -14.81 7.54
C GLN A 242 -8.10 -13.81 6.56
N ILE A 243 -7.69 -12.62 7.05
CA ILE A 243 -7.08 -11.58 6.22
C ILE A 243 -5.75 -12.06 5.59
N ALA A 244 -4.86 -12.66 6.40
CA ALA A 244 -3.58 -13.17 5.90
C ALA A 244 -3.72 -14.34 4.91
N GLY A 245 -4.84 -15.06 4.96
CA GLY A 245 -5.16 -16.17 4.06
C GLY A 245 -5.91 -15.76 2.78
N LEU A 246 -6.23 -14.48 2.60
CA LEU A 246 -6.87 -14.00 1.38
C LEU A 246 -5.92 -14.13 0.18
N ASP A 247 -6.46 -14.56 -0.96
CA ASP A 247 -5.71 -14.57 -2.21
C ASP A 247 -5.61 -13.17 -2.83
N SER A 248 -4.75 -13.02 -3.84
CA SER A 248 -4.51 -11.74 -4.50
C SER A 248 -5.74 -11.19 -5.22
N GLY A 249 -6.66 -12.04 -5.68
CA GLY A 249 -7.90 -11.62 -6.31
C GLY A 249 -8.86 -10.98 -5.31
N SER A 250 -8.99 -11.59 -4.14
CA SER A 250 -9.80 -11.12 -3.02
C SER A 250 -9.25 -9.83 -2.44
N LEU A 251 -7.93 -9.76 -2.21
CA LEU A 251 -7.26 -8.54 -1.75
C LEU A 251 -7.38 -7.42 -2.77
N GLY A 252 -7.14 -7.69 -4.05
CA GLY A 252 -7.25 -6.69 -5.13
C GLY A 252 -8.67 -6.17 -5.35
N ALA A 253 -9.69 -6.89 -4.89
CA ALA A 253 -11.08 -6.46 -4.95
C ALA A 253 -11.49 -5.51 -3.81
N LEU A 254 -10.69 -5.39 -2.74
CA LEU A 254 -10.97 -4.46 -1.65
C LEU A 254 -10.86 -3.01 -2.12
N SER A 255 -11.86 -2.20 -1.78
CA SER A 255 -11.84 -0.77 -2.03
C SER A 255 -10.87 -0.04 -1.08
N GLU A 256 -10.55 1.22 -1.40
CA GLU A 256 -9.71 2.07 -0.54
C GLU A 256 -10.28 2.21 0.88
N SER A 257 -11.60 2.39 1.02
CA SER A 257 -12.24 2.51 2.33
C SER A 257 -12.20 1.21 3.12
N GLN A 258 -12.21 0.05 2.45
CA GLN A 258 -12.06 -1.24 3.11
C GLN A 258 -10.63 -1.51 3.56
N ILE A 259 -9.63 -1.10 2.77
CA ILE A 259 -8.23 -1.16 3.19
C ILE A 259 -7.97 -0.24 4.38
N ALA A 260 -8.43 1.02 4.32
CA ALA A 260 -8.34 1.96 5.44
C ALA A 260 -9.17 1.51 6.67
N GLY A 261 -10.18 0.66 6.47
CA GLY A 261 -11.00 0.07 7.53
C GLY A 261 -10.39 -1.17 8.18
N LEU A 262 -9.27 -1.69 7.68
CA LEU A 262 -8.54 -2.77 8.35
C LEU A 262 -7.96 -2.25 9.66
N SER A 263 -8.06 -3.05 10.72
CA SER A 263 -7.36 -2.75 11.96
C SER A 263 -5.85 -2.86 11.76
N THR A 264 -5.10 -2.04 12.49
CA THR A 264 -3.64 -2.11 12.51
C THR A 264 -3.12 -3.51 12.88
N LEU A 265 -3.85 -4.29 13.69
CA LEU A 265 -3.50 -5.68 13.98
C LEU A 265 -3.68 -6.60 12.77
N GLN A 266 -4.73 -6.42 11.95
CA GLN A 266 -4.88 -7.15 10.69
C GLN A 266 -3.74 -6.80 9.72
N ILE A 267 -3.35 -5.52 9.62
CA ILE A 267 -2.22 -5.09 8.78
C ILE A 267 -0.89 -5.71 9.24
N ALA A 268 -0.63 -5.75 10.55
CA ALA A 268 0.59 -6.32 11.13
C ALA A 268 0.81 -7.80 10.76
N PHE A 269 -0.26 -8.54 10.46
CA PHE A 269 -0.21 -9.95 10.11
C PHE A 269 -0.25 -10.23 8.59
N LEU A 270 -0.25 -9.18 7.75
CA LEU A 270 -0.13 -9.38 6.30
C LEU A 270 1.21 -10.01 5.94
N THR A 271 1.15 -11.02 5.08
CA THR A 271 2.35 -11.67 4.55
C THR A 271 3.03 -10.79 3.51
N GLN A 272 4.31 -11.05 3.21
CA GLN A 272 5.02 -10.37 2.12
C GLN A 272 4.32 -10.58 0.76
N SER A 273 3.78 -11.77 0.51
CA SER A 273 3.00 -12.06 -0.71
C SER A 273 1.72 -11.24 -0.78
N THR A 274 1.03 -11.09 0.34
CA THR A 274 -0.18 -10.25 0.44
C THR A 274 0.16 -8.79 0.17
N ILE A 275 1.20 -8.25 0.79
CA ILE A 275 1.62 -6.85 0.60
C ILE A 275 2.03 -6.58 -0.84
N LYS A 276 2.77 -7.51 -1.48
CA LYS A 276 3.11 -7.42 -2.90
C LYS A 276 1.90 -7.47 -3.84
N ALA A 277 0.82 -8.12 -3.43
CA ALA A 277 -0.39 -8.23 -4.23
C ALA A 277 -1.29 -6.99 -4.17
N LEU A 278 -1.08 -6.10 -3.17
CA LEU A 278 -1.83 -4.85 -3.07
C LEU A 278 -1.49 -3.92 -4.23
N SER A 279 -2.52 -3.31 -4.82
CA SER A 279 -2.34 -2.28 -5.84
C SER A 279 -1.75 -1.00 -5.24
N THR A 280 -1.23 -0.13 -6.09
CA THR A 280 -0.71 1.19 -5.70
C THR A 280 -1.77 2.05 -4.99
N ILE A 281 -3.02 1.97 -5.44
CA ILE A 281 -4.17 2.66 -4.83
C ILE A 281 -4.43 2.12 -3.41
N GLN A 282 -4.37 0.80 -3.23
CA GLN A 282 -4.57 0.18 -1.92
C GLN A 282 -3.42 0.49 -0.96
N ILE A 283 -2.17 0.56 -1.46
CA ILE A 283 -1.03 1.00 -0.65
C ILE A 283 -1.18 2.46 -0.21
N ALA A 284 -1.64 3.34 -1.10
CA ALA A 284 -1.91 4.74 -0.76
C ALA A 284 -3.05 4.90 0.27
N ALA A 285 -3.98 3.94 0.33
CA ALA A 285 -5.09 3.93 1.29
C ALA A 285 -4.72 3.46 2.71
N LEU A 286 -3.52 2.88 2.92
CA LEU A 286 -3.06 2.50 4.27
C LEU A 286 -2.93 3.73 5.17
N GLU A 287 -3.39 3.65 6.42
CA GLU A 287 -3.19 4.77 7.34
C GLU A 287 -1.71 4.86 7.75
N THR A 288 -1.26 6.04 8.17
CA THR A 288 0.14 6.24 8.62
C THR A 288 0.51 5.31 9.78
N ARG A 289 -0.43 5.04 10.70
CA ARG A 289 -0.27 4.10 11.82
C ARG A 289 -0.05 2.66 11.36
N ASP A 290 -0.62 2.28 10.21
CA ASP A 290 -0.53 0.91 9.69
C ASP A 290 0.83 0.64 9.06
N LEU A 291 1.46 1.66 8.48
CA LEU A 291 2.83 1.52 7.99
C LEU A 291 3.84 1.28 9.11
N LEU A 292 3.60 1.79 10.32
CA LEU A 292 4.52 1.57 11.46
C LEU A 292 4.57 0.12 11.93
N VAL A 293 3.50 -0.65 11.71
CA VAL A 293 3.47 -2.08 12.07
C VAL A 293 3.98 -3.00 10.96
N LEU A 294 4.24 -2.46 9.76
CA LEU A 294 4.89 -3.22 8.71
C LEU A 294 6.36 -3.48 9.07
N THR A 295 6.75 -4.75 9.00
CA THR A 295 8.14 -5.14 9.22
C THR A 295 9.07 -4.55 8.16
N THR A 296 10.34 -4.38 8.51
CA THR A 296 11.40 -3.97 7.59
C THR A 296 11.52 -4.90 6.38
N THR A 297 11.30 -6.21 6.58
CA THR A 297 11.29 -7.21 5.51
C THR A 297 10.09 -7.03 4.57
N SER A 298 8.91 -6.72 5.11
CA SER A 298 7.71 -6.43 4.33
C SER A 298 7.89 -5.21 3.44
N LEU A 299 8.40 -4.09 3.99
CA LEU A 299 8.70 -2.88 3.22
C LEU A 299 9.75 -3.14 2.14
N ARG A 300 10.84 -3.85 2.46
CA ARG A 300 11.87 -4.24 1.48
C ARG A 300 11.31 -5.14 0.36
N SER A 301 10.24 -5.89 0.64
CA SER A 301 9.61 -6.77 -0.34
C SER A 301 8.75 -6.01 -1.37
N MET A 302 8.29 -4.79 -1.08
CA MET A 302 7.44 -4.01 -1.97
C MET A 302 8.13 -3.65 -3.30
N GLY A 303 7.34 -3.55 -4.38
CA GLY A 303 7.82 -3.03 -5.65
C GLY A 303 8.11 -1.53 -5.59
N THR A 304 8.87 -1.00 -6.56
CA THR A 304 9.13 0.45 -6.67
C THR A 304 7.83 1.23 -6.85
N ASP A 305 6.90 0.74 -7.67
CA ASP A 305 5.62 1.42 -7.91
C ASP A 305 4.79 1.55 -6.63
N GLN A 306 4.81 0.51 -5.77
CA GLN A 306 4.14 0.55 -4.47
C GLN A 306 4.79 1.56 -3.52
N ILE A 307 6.13 1.67 -3.53
CA ILE A 307 6.85 2.67 -2.73
C ILE A 307 6.56 4.08 -3.23
N THR A 308 6.56 4.30 -4.56
CA THR A 308 6.21 5.59 -5.16
C THR A 308 4.75 5.97 -4.90
N ALA A 309 3.85 4.99 -4.74
CA ALA A 309 2.44 5.24 -4.42
C ALA A 309 2.20 5.71 -2.98
N LEU A 310 3.17 5.55 -2.06
CA LEU A 310 3.05 6.07 -0.70
C LEU A 310 2.92 7.61 -0.74
N THR A 311 1.98 8.15 0.01
CA THR A 311 1.85 9.60 0.19
C THR A 311 3.05 10.18 0.94
N THR A 312 3.27 11.49 0.83
CA THR A 312 4.32 12.18 1.58
C THR A 312 4.14 12.04 3.10
N SER A 313 2.90 12.03 3.59
CA SER A 313 2.59 11.80 5.02
C SER A 313 2.94 10.37 5.46
N GLN A 314 2.71 9.38 4.60
CA GLN A 314 3.10 7.99 4.84
C GLN A 314 4.62 7.81 4.88
N ILE A 315 5.36 8.42 3.94
CA ILE A 315 6.84 8.39 3.92
C ILE A 315 7.42 9.12 5.15
N ALA A 316 6.90 10.29 5.49
CA ALA A 316 7.33 11.05 6.66
C ALA A 316 7.14 10.28 7.98
N ASN A 317 6.16 9.38 8.04
CA ASN A 317 5.85 8.59 9.23
C ASN A 317 6.69 7.30 9.36
N LEU A 318 7.51 6.95 8.37
CA LEU A 318 8.38 5.79 8.48
C LEU A 318 9.42 5.98 9.59
N SER A 319 9.63 4.95 10.41
CA SER A 319 10.73 4.95 11.38
C SER A 319 12.09 4.90 10.68
N SER A 320 13.15 5.32 11.38
CA SER A 320 14.53 5.24 10.86
C SER A 320 14.93 3.82 10.47
N ALA A 321 14.50 2.81 11.24
CA ALA A 321 14.73 1.40 10.92
C ALA A 321 14.00 0.96 9.64
N GLN A 322 12.79 1.45 9.41
CA GLN A 322 12.01 1.17 8.20
C GLN A 322 12.61 1.86 6.97
N THR A 323 13.00 3.14 7.07
CA THR A 323 13.68 3.84 5.96
C THR A 323 15.03 3.22 5.65
N TYR A 324 15.82 2.85 6.65
CA TYR A 324 17.08 2.15 6.46
C TYR A 324 16.89 0.79 5.76
N ALA A 325 15.78 0.11 6.03
CA ALA A 325 15.50 -1.19 5.43
C ALA A 325 15.11 -1.12 3.95
N LEU A 326 14.72 0.05 3.42
CA LEU A 326 14.42 0.18 2.00
C LEU A 326 15.64 -0.19 1.15
N ALA A 327 15.40 -0.89 0.04
CA ALA A 327 16.43 -1.14 -0.95
C ALA A 327 16.81 0.17 -1.66
N THR A 328 18.05 0.28 -2.15
CA THR A 328 18.49 1.46 -2.90
C THR A 328 17.58 1.75 -4.10
N THR A 329 17.09 0.72 -4.79
CA THR A 329 16.13 0.87 -5.90
C THR A 329 14.78 1.45 -5.46
N GLN A 330 14.32 1.15 -4.24
CA GLN A 330 13.10 1.73 -3.68
C GLN A 330 13.31 3.19 -3.27
N LEU A 331 14.46 3.50 -2.66
CA LEU A 331 14.81 4.87 -2.26
C LEU A 331 14.91 5.82 -3.46
N ILE A 332 15.59 5.40 -4.54
CA ILE A 332 15.72 6.25 -5.74
C ILE A 332 14.43 6.33 -6.56
N ALA A 333 13.45 5.46 -6.32
CA ALA A 333 12.13 5.53 -6.94
C ALA A 333 11.19 6.56 -6.27
N LEU A 334 11.59 7.11 -5.12
CA LEU A 334 10.83 8.18 -4.46
C LEU A 334 10.82 9.45 -5.32
N GLY A 335 9.66 10.10 -5.43
CA GLY A 335 9.55 11.44 -5.98
C GLY A 335 10.21 12.48 -5.08
N THR A 336 10.54 13.65 -5.64
CA THR A 336 11.17 14.76 -4.91
C THR A 336 10.34 15.22 -3.71
N GLY A 337 9.01 15.24 -3.84
CA GLY A 337 8.11 15.56 -2.71
C GLY A 337 8.18 14.55 -1.56
N GLN A 338 8.39 13.26 -1.83
CA GLN A 338 8.57 12.24 -0.80
C GLN A 338 9.95 12.38 -0.12
N VAL A 339 11.01 12.62 -0.91
CA VAL A 339 12.37 12.85 -0.39
C VAL A 339 12.43 14.09 0.51
N ALA A 340 11.77 15.17 0.13
CA ALA A 340 11.67 16.39 0.93
C ALA A 340 11.00 16.17 2.30
N THR A 341 10.21 15.10 2.46
CA THR A 341 9.54 14.75 3.73
C THR A 341 10.29 13.74 4.59
N LEU A 342 11.44 13.21 4.15
CA LEU A 342 12.24 12.30 4.97
C LEU A 342 12.75 13.01 6.24
N GLY A 343 12.50 12.41 7.40
CA GLY A 343 13.05 12.92 8.66
C GLY A 343 14.59 12.99 8.63
N THR A 344 15.15 13.97 9.34
CA THR A 344 16.62 14.15 9.47
C THR A 344 17.29 12.89 10.01
N ALA A 345 16.69 12.24 11.01
CA ALA A 345 17.17 10.96 11.55
C ALA A 345 17.14 9.83 10.52
N ASN A 346 16.17 9.83 9.60
CA ASN A 346 16.05 8.82 8.56
C ASN A 346 17.15 9.00 7.51
N LEU A 347 17.43 10.23 7.08
CA LEU A 347 18.55 10.55 6.18
C LEU A 347 19.90 10.22 6.82
N ALA A 348 20.10 10.61 8.08
CA ALA A 348 21.31 10.31 8.84
C ALA A 348 21.50 8.80 9.07
N ALA A 349 20.45 7.98 8.97
CA ALA A 349 20.55 6.52 9.07
C ALA A 349 20.95 5.85 7.74
N LEU A 350 20.70 6.50 6.59
CA LEU A 350 20.95 5.88 5.28
C LEU A 350 22.41 5.51 5.06
N ALA A 351 22.63 4.40 4.34
CA ALA A 351 23.96 4.02 3.89
C ALA A 351 24.48 4.97 2.80
N ASN A 352 25.80 5.16 2.74
CA ASN A 352 26.44 6.06 1.77
C ASN A 352 26.14 5.67 0.31
N ALA A 353 25.95 4.37 0.05
CA ALA A 353 25.54 3.89 -1.27
C ALA A 353 24.13 4.36 -1.68
N ALA A 354 23.21 4.52 -0.71
CA ALA A 354 21.88 5.04 -0.99
C ALA A 354 21.91 6.56 -1.22
N ILE A 355 22.66 7.31 -0.40
CA ILE A 355 22.85 8.76 -0.57
C ILE A 355 23.47 9.08 -1.94
N ARG A 356 24.54 8.36 -2.32
CA ARG A 356 25.18 8.53 -3.63
C ARG A 356 24.26 8.18 -4.81
N ALA A 357 23.27 7.31 -4.61
CA ALA A 357 22.37 6.88 -5.66
C ALA A 357 21.22 7.88 -5.91
N LEU A 358 21.00 8.85 -5.01
CA LEU A 358 19.99 9.88 -5.21
C LEU A 358 20.27 10.70 -6.47
N SER A 359 19.21 11.00 -7.22
CA SER A 359 19.30 11.89 -8.37
C SER A 359 19.63 13.32 -7.93
N THR A 360 20.09 14.15 -8.86
CA THR A 360 20.30 15.58 -8.62
C THR A 360 19.02 16.26 -8.15
N ASP A 361 17.87 15.93 -8.75
CA ASP A 361 16.57 16.51 -8.37
C ASP A 361 16.15 16.08 -6.96
N GLN A 362 16.42 14.84 -6.56
CA GLN A 362 16.15 14.36 -5.20
C GLN A 362 17.05 15.05 -4.17
N VAL A 363 18.33 15.26 -4.49
CA VAL A 363 19.25 16.01 -3.60
C VAL A 363 18.84 17.48 -3.51
N LEU A 364 18.44 18.11 -4.62
CA LEU A 364 17.94 19.48 -4.62
C LEU A 364 16.65 19.64 -3.81
N ALA A 365 15.82 18.60 -3.72
CA ALA A 365 14.59 18.62 -2.95
C ALA A 365 14.81 18.57 -1.43
N LEU A 366 16.03 18.32 -0.95
CA LEU A 366 16.34 18.29 0.48
C LEU A 366 16.31 19.71 1.08
N GLY A 367 15.62 19.91 2.20
CA GLY A 367 15.70 21.16 2.96
C GLY A 367 17.07 21.35 3.62
N THR A 368 17.39 22.57 4.04
CA THR A 368 18.65 22.88 4.73
C THR A 368 18.85 22.06 6.01
N SER A 369 17.80 21.82 6.80
CA SER A 369 17.87 20.94 7.97
C SER A 369 18.17 19.48 7.63
N GLN A 370 17.78 19.01 6.44
CA GLN A 370 18.08 17.67 5.96
C GLN A 370 19.54 17.58 5.48
N ILE A 371 20.05 18.62 4.84
CA ILE A 371 21.47 18.73 4.47
C ILE A 371 22.37 18.75 5.71
N MET A 372 22.02 19.55 6.73
CA MET A 372 22.73 19.58 8.02
C MET A 372 22.72 18.24 8.76
N ALA A 373 21.72 17.38 8.50
CA ALA A 373 21.61 16.09 9.15
C ALA A 373 22.44 14.99 8.48
N LEU A 374 22.99 15.24 7.28
CA LEU A 374 23.91 14.30 6.65
C LEU A 374 25.17 14.20 7.49
N ARG A 375 25.65 12.98 7.66
CA ARG A 375 26.96 12.74 8.26
C ARG A 375 28.06 13.15 7.26
N SER A 376 29.22 13.55 7.76
CA SER A 376 30.34 13.96 6.88
C SER A 376 30.80 12.88 5.91
N ASP A 377 30.66 11.59 6.27
CA ASP A 377 30.94 10.47 5.36
C ASP A 377 29.87 10.29 4.26
N GLN A 378 28.62 10.69 4.52
CA GLN A 378 27.56 10.76 3.51
C GLN A 378 27.81 11.92 2.55
N VAL A 379 28.19 13.11 3.06
CA VAL A 379 28.53 14.28 2.24
C VAL A 379 29.73 13.97 1.33
N ALA A 380 30.79 13.34 1.85
CA ALA A 380 31.94 12.89 1.07
C ALA A 380 31.57 11.83 0.00
N SER A 381 30.43 11.14 0.14
CA SER A 381 29.97 10.14 -0.81
C SER A 381 29.11 10.69 -1.95
N LEU A 382 28.65 11.95 -1.85
CA LEU A 382 27.89 12.62 -2.90
C LEU A 382 28.69 12.71 -4.20
N SER A 383 28.03 12.57 -5.34
CA SER A 383 28.70 12.84 -6.62
C SER A 383 29.00 14.34 -6.76
N THR A 384 29.97 14.68 -7.62
CA THR A 384 30.22 16.09 -7.98
C THR A 384 28.98 16.75 -8.58
N SER A 385 28.18 16.00 -9.35
CA SER A 385 26.90 16.47 -9.88
C SER A 385 25.87 16.77 -8.80
N ASN A 386 25.76 15.95 -7.75
CA ASN A 386 24.84 16.24 -6.64
C ASN A 386 25.25 17.51 -5.90
N LEU A 387 26.54 17.67 -5.58
CA LEU A 387 27.05 18.87 -4.91
C LEU A 387 26.85 20.12 -5.76
N ASN A 388 27.16 20.05 -7.06
CA ASN A 388 27.01 21.18 -7.97
C ASN A 388 25.54 21.55 -8.23
N THR A 389 24.59 20.68 -7.90
CA THR A 389 23.16 20.99 -7.95
C THR A 389 22.66 21.70 -6.70
N LEU A 390 23.39 21.67 -5.57
CA LEU A 390 22.93 22.33 -4.34
C LEU A 390 22.71 23.82 -4.56
N ALA A 391 21.57 24.30 -4.07
CA ALA A 391 21.28 25.72 -3.92
C ALA A 391 22.24 26.35 -2.89
N LEU A 392 22.41 27.67 -2.95
CA LEU A 392 23.40 28.37 -2.11
C LEU A 392 23.07 28.28 -0.62
N ASP A 393 21.78 28.25 -0.25
CA ASP A 393 21.33 28.05 1.13
C ASP A 393 21.60 26.61 1.62
N GLN A 394 21.44 25.60 0.76
CA GLN A 394 21.82 24.21 1.05
C GLN A 394 23.34 24.08 1.22
N LEU A 395 24.13 24.70 0.34
CA LEU A 395 25.59 24.66 0.41
C LEU A 395 26.10 25.34 1.68
N THR A 396 25.54 26.50 2.02
CA THR A 396 25.91 27.22 3.25
C THR A 396 25.37 26.56 4.51
N ALA A 397 24.42 25.64 4.41
CA ALA A 397 23.96 24.82 5.52
C ALA A 397 24.91 23.65 5.87
N LEU A 398 25.90 23.31 5.03
CA LEU A 398 26.89 22.27 5.36
C LEU A 398 27.68 22.65 6.62
N GLU A 399 27.87 21.71 7.54
CA GLU A 399 28.69 21.97 8.72
C GLU A 399 30.17 22.01 8.33
N THR A 400 31.00 22.64 9.16
CA THR A 400 32.45 22.74 8.90
C THR A 400 33.11 21.36 8.82
N SER A 401 32.65 20.38 9.61
CA SER A 401 33.08 18.98 9.51
C SER A 401 32.76 18.36 8.14
N ASP A 402 31.63 18.73 7.54
CA ASP A 402 31.20 18.19 6.25
C ASP A 402 32.03 18.77 5.11
N VAL A 403 32.28 20.09 5.16
CA VAL A 403 33.15 20.78 4.20
C VAL A 403 34.58 20.26 4.27
N ALA A 404 35.10 20.00 5.47
CA ALA A 404 36.41 19.38 5.67
C ALA A 404 36.48 17.95 5.11
N ALA A 405 35.36 17.22 5.10
CA ALA A 405 35.28 15.85 4.59
C ALA A 405 35.15 15.75 3.05
N LEU A 406 34.88 16.86 2.35
CA LEU A 406 34.81 16.87 0.89
C LEU A 406 36.10 16.33 0.26
N THR A 407 35.97 15.56 -0.80
CA THR A 407 37.12 15.13 -1.59
C THR A 407 37.69 16.27 -2.44
N THR A 408 38.94 16.15 -2.87
CA THR A 408 39.56 17.12 -3.79
C THR A 408 38.79 17.23 -5.12
N LEU A 409 38.22 16.13 -5.61
CA LEU A 409 37.40 16.12 -6.82
C LEU A 409 36.09 16.89 -6.64
N GLN A 410 35.47 16.80 -5.45
CA GLN A 410 34.26 17.56 -5.12
C GLN A 410 34.56 19.06 -5.02
N VAL A 411 35.63 19.45 -4.32
CA VAL A 411 36.03 20.87 -4.19
C VAL A 411 36.43 21.48 -5.54
N ALA A 412 37.21 20.77 -6.36
CA ALA A 412 37.54 21.20 -7.72
C ALA A 412 36.33 21.21 -8.68
N GLY A 413 35.22 20.57 -8.28
CA GLY A 413 33.97 20.49 -9.01
C GLY A 413 33.06 21.70 -8.81
N LEU A 414 33.11 22.34 -7.63
CA LEU A 414 32.27 23.50 -7.29
C LEU A 414 32.39 24.61 -8.32
N ASP A 415 31.29 25.23 -8.70
CA ASP A 415 31.36 26.41 -9.56
C ASP A 415 31.83 27.66 -8.77
N THR A 416 32.02 28.77 -9.48
CA THR A 416 32.52 30.01 -8.88
C THR A 416 31.51 30.66 -7.94
N GLN A 417 30.20 30.49 -8.15
CA GLN A 417 29.16 31.04 -7.27
C GLN A 417 29.06 30.22 -5.99
N GLN A 418 29.12 28.90 -6.09
CA GLN A 418 29.15 27.98 -4.96
C GLN A 418 30.38 28.20 -4.09
N LEU A 419 31.56 28.30 -4.71
CA LEU A 419 32.78 28.57 -3.96
C LEU A 419 32.73 29.93 -3.24
N ALA A 420 32.26 30.99 -3.91
CA ALA A 420 32.11 32.31 -3.31
C ALA A 420 31.02 32.36 -2.21
N ALA A 421 30.04 31.46 -2.26
CA ALA A 421 28.98 31.37 -1.25
C ALA A 421 29.44 30.68 0.04
N LEU A 422 30.51 29.88 0.04
CA LEU A 422 31.04 29.28 1.26
C LEU A 422 31.38 30.37 2.28
N GLN A 423 30.86 30.21 3.49
CA GLN A 423 31.16 31.11 4.60
C GLN A 423 32.65 31.01 4.95
N THR A 424 33.23 32.07 5.53
CA THR A 424 34.66 32.11 5.89
C THR A 424 35.07 30.94 6.79
N ALA A 425 34.21 30.54 7.74
CA ALA A 425 34.45 29.39 8.60
C ALA A 425 34.44 28.04 7.83
N GLN A 426 33.57 27.89 6.83
CA GLN A 426 33.52 26.71 5.95
C GLN A 426 34.74 26.68 5.02
N PHE A 427 35.14 27.83 4.47
CA PHE A 427 36.30 27.91 3.60
C PHE A 427 37.61 27.60 4.35
N ALA A 428 37.76 28.13 5.57
CA ALA A 428 38.95 27.95 6.40
C ALA A 428 39.23 26.49 6.79
N VAL A 429 38.22 25.61 6.80
CA VAL A 429 38.39 24.18 7.14
C VAL A 429 38.75 23.30 5.93
N LEU A 430 38.80 23.85 4.71
CA LEU A 430 39.32 23.13 3.55
C LEU A 430 40.79 22.75 3.78
N THR A 431 41.14 21.48 3.58
CA THR A 431 42.53 21.04 3.66
C THR A 431 43.39 21.72 2.59
N ALA A 432 44.69 21.82 2.85
CA ALA A 432 45.65 22.35 1.88
C ALA A 432 45.60 21.63 0.52
N ARG A 433 45.29 20.33 0.51
CA ARG A 433 45.10 19.55 -0.74
C ARG A 433 43.83 19.93 -1.49
N GLN A 434 42.74 20.23 -0.79
CA GLN A 434 41.51 20.72 -1.40
C GLN A 434 41.72 22.12 -2.01
N ILE A 435 42.38 23.04 -1.30
CA ILE A 435 42.76 24.36 -1.85
C ILE A 435 43.65 24.21 -3.08
N ALA A 436 44.66 23.34 -3.04
CA ALA A 436 45.54 23.07 -4.18
C ALA A 436 44.81 22.47 -5.41
N SER A 437 43.63 21.88 -5.22
CA SER A 437 42.83 21.30 -6.30
C SER A 437 41.94 22.32 -7.04
N LEU A 438 41.81 23.53 -6.51
CA LEU A 438 41.04 24.61 -7.15
C LEU A 438 41.66 25.01 -8.49
N LYS A 439 40.78 25.32 -9.45
CA LYS A 439 41.12 25.81 -10.78
C LYS A 439 41.40 27.32 -10.73
N THR A 440 42.11 27.84 -11.72
CA THR A 440 42.41 29.29 -11.80
C THR A 440 41.16 30.16 -11.81
N VAL A 441 40.09 29.73 -12.49
CA VAL A 441 38.80 30.44 -12.51
C VAL A 441 38.11 30.46 -11.15
N GLN A 442 38.33 29.42 -10.32
CA GLN A 442 37.82 29.36 -8.96
C GLN A 442 38.60 30.30 -8.04
N PHE A 443 39.93 30.39 -8.18
CA PHE A 443 40.75 31.39 -7.47
C PHE A 443 40.32 32.82 -7.78
N ALA A 444 40.09 33.14 -9.05
CA ALA A 444 39.62 34.46 -9.47
C ALA A 444 38.26 34.85 -8.85
N ALA A 445 37.45 33.87 -8.43
CA ALA A 445 36.14 34.09 -7.84
C ALA A 445 36.13 34.15 -6.30
N LEU A 446 37.27 33.93 -5.63
CA LEU A 446 37.34 33.99 -4.18
C LEU A 446 37.04 35.40 -3.67
N THR A 447 36.31 35.50 -2.56
CA THR A 447 36.12 36.80 -1.92
C THR A 447 37.39 37.21 -1.15
N THR A 448 37.55 38.51 -0.86
CA THR A 448 38.64 38.98 0.01
C THR A 448 38.56 38.34 1.39
N ASP A 449 37.35 38.14 1.92
CA ASP A 449 37.15 37.50 3.22
C ASP A 449 37.61 36.03 3.21
N GLN A 450 37.41 35.31 2.11
CA GLN A 450 37.90 33.94 1.94
C GLN A 450 39.42 33.89 1.82
N LEU A 451 40.05 34.85 1.13
CA LEU A 451 41.51 34.97 1.07
C LEU A 451 42.12 35.28 2.44
N VAL A 452 41.49 36.18 3.22
CA VAL A 452 41.89 36.49 4.60
C VAL A 452 41.67 35.30 5.54
N ALA A 453 40.69 34.44 5.25
CA ALA A 453 40.40 33.24 6.04
C ALA A 453 41.34 32.05 5.73
N LEU A 454 42.23 32.17 4.74
CA LEU A 454 43.26 31.15 4.51
C LEU A 454 44.15 31.02 5.76
N THR A 455 44.43 29.78 6.12
CA THR A 455 45.49 29.46 7.07
C THR A 455 46.85 29.55 6.38
N THR A 456 47.90 29.84 7.14
CA THR A 456 49.28 29.85 6.62
C THR A 456 49.66 28.54 5.94
N ALA A 457 49.18 27.40 6.43
CA ALA A 457 49.40 26.08 5.82
C ALA A 457 48.66 25.88 4.48
N GLN A 458 47.52 26.55 4.26
CA GLN A 458 46.83 26.53 2.96
C GLN A 458 47.50 27.50 1.98
N ALA A 459 47.93 28.68 2.45
CA ALA A 459 48.58 29.70 1.61
C ALA A 459 49.86 29.20 0.94
N THR A 460 50.61 28.26 1.56
CA THR A 460 51.79 27.65 0.93
C THR A 460 51.49 26.87 -0.36
N TYR A 461 50.22 26.53 -0.61
CA TYR A 461 49.79 25.81 -1.82
C TYR A 461 49.24 26.73 -2.93
N LEU A 462 49.33 28.05 -2.76
CA LEU A 462 49.00 29.00 -3.82
C LEU A 462 50.05 28.93 -4.94
N SER A 463 49.64 28.38 -6.08
CA SER A 463 50.47 28.30 -7.27
C SER A 463 50.65 29.66 -7.94
N SER A 464 51.68 29.81 -8.77
CA SER A 464 51.91 31.02 -9.57
C SER A 464 50.71 31.35 -10.49
N SER A 465 50.02 30.33 -11.01
CA SER A 465 48.82 30.51 -11.84
C SER A 465 47.60 30.94 -11.02
N ALA A 466 47.45 30.43 -9.80
CA ALA A 466 46.40 30.87 -8.87
C ALA A 466 46.56 32.36 -8.52
N LEU A 467 47.77 32.77 -8.12
CA LEU A 467 48.07 34.17 -7.79
C LEU A 467 47.86 35.10 -8.98
N LYS A 468 48.27 34.69 -10.19
CA LYS A 468 48.02 35.48 -11.41
C LYS A 468 46.54 35.62 -11.76
N ALA A 469 45.70 34.68 -11.31
CA ALA A 469 44.26 34.75 -11.54
C ALA A 469 43.53 35.71 -10.59
N LEU A 470 44.16 36.08 -9.46
CA LEU A 470 43.60 37.04 -8.51
C LEU A 470 43.63 38.47 -9.09
N ASP A 471 42.61 39.28 -8.80
CA ASP A 471 42.62 40.70 -9.08
C ASP A 471 43.49 41.49 -8.09
N THR A 472 43.59 42.80 -8.30
CA THR A 472 44.41 43.69 -7.48
C THR A 472 43.87 43.84 -6.04
N VAL A 473 42.56 43.75 -5.84
CA VAL A 473 41.92 43.86 -4.52
C VAL A 473 42.15 42.58 -3.72
N GLN A 474 41.98 41.43 -4.36
CA GLN A 474 42.28 40.10 -3.82
C GLN A 474 43.75 39.98 -3.41
N ILE A 475 44.69 40.39 -4.27
CA ILE A 475 46.12 40.41 -3.95
C ILE A 475 46.40 41.30 -2.72
N GLY A 476 45.81 42.50 -2.67
CA GLY A 476 45.97 43.41 -1.53
C GLY A 476 45.38 42.86 -0.21
N SER A 477 44.44 41.91 -0.28
CA SER A 477 43.82 41.29 0.91
C SER A 477 44.60 40.13 1.52
N LEU A 478 45.64 39.61 0.84
CA LEU A 478 46.47 38.52 1.38
C LEU A 478 47.17 38.96 2.66
N GLN A 479 47.08 38.15 3.70
CA GLN A 479 47.76 38.44 4.97
C GLN A 479 49.28 38.45 4.78
N THR A 480 49.97 39.34 5.49
CA THR A 480 51.43 39.49 5.40
C THR A 480 52.18 38.20 5.72
N GLN A 481 51.68 37.42 6.69
CA GLN A 481 52.22 36.10 7.06
C GLN A 481 52.14 35.10 5.90
N ASP A 482 51.03 35.08 5.18
CA ASP A 482 50.82 34.21 4.02
C ASP A 482 51.65 34.67 2.82
N PHE A 483 51.73 35.99 2.63
CA PHE A 483 52.50 36.60 1.56
C PHE A 483 54.00 36.32 1.69
N ALA A 484 54.53 36.34 2.92
CA ALA A 484 55.92 35.98 3.24
C ALA A 484 56.25 34.50 2.91
N LEU A 485 55.24 33.62 2.80
CA LEU A 485 55.41 32.22 2.44
C LEU A 485 55.35 31.95 0.93
N LEU A 486 55.05 32.96 0.11
CA LEU A 486 54.99 32.78 -1.33
C LEU A 486 56.37 32.43 -1.91
N SER A 487 56.39 31.46 -2.82
CA SER A 487 57.62 31.12 -3.53
C SER A 487 58.12 32.32 -4.35
N THR A 488 59.43 32.43 -4.53
CA THR A 488 60.01 33.50 -5.34
C THR A 488 59.57 33.43 -6.81
N ALA A 489 59.26 32.22 -7.30
CA ALA A 489 58.69 32.04 -8.63
C ALA A 489 57.26 32.59 -8.72
N SER A 490 56.46 32.38 -7.67
CA SER A 490 55.11 32.94 -7.55
C SER A 490 55.10 34.46 -7.49
N LEU A 491 55.98 35.07 -6.69
CA LEU A 491 56.12 36.53 -6.63
C LEU A 491 56.48 37.10 -8.01
N ASN A 492 57.51 36.55 -8.65
CA ASN A 492 57.95 37.01 -9.97
C ASN A 492 56.94 36.73 -11.10
N ALA A 493 55.91 35.93 -10.86
CA ALA A 493 54.84 35.65 -11.83
C ALA A 493 53.67 36.64 -11.73
N LEU A 494 53.63 37.51 -10.71
CA LEU A 494 52.63 38.57 -10.58
C LEU A 494 52.71 39.54 -11.76
N SER A 495 51.56 40.04 -12.20
CA SER A 495 51.49 41.11 -13.20
C SER A 495 51.92 42.45 -12.59
N SER A 496 52.33 43.40 -13.43
CA SER A 496 52.69 44.75 -12.96
C SER A 496 51.55 45.44 -12.22
N LEU A 497 50.29 45.23 -12.64
CA LEU A 497 49.11 45.75 -11.94
C LEU A 497 48.98 45.16 -10.54
N GLN A 498 49.16 43.84 -10.38
CA GLN A 498 49.10 43.18 -9.08
C GLN A 498 50.24 43.65 -8.16
N VAL A 499 51.46 43.80 -8.71
CA VAL A 499 52.62 44.32 -7.95
C VAL A 499 52.36 45.76 -7.49
N SER A 500 51.84 46.63 -8.36
CA SER A 500 51.50 48.01 -7.97
C SER A 500 50.37 48.11 -6.94
N ALA A 501 49.59 47.04 -6.76
CA ALA A 501 48.48 46.96 -5.82
C ALA A 501 48.87 46.38 -4.45
N LEU A 502 50.10 45.89 -4.27
CA LEU A 502 50.56 45.41 -2.96
C LEU A 502 50.48 46.52 -1.91
N SER A 503 50.08 46.18 -0.68
CA SER A 503 50.20 47.14 0.42
C SER A 503 51.67 47.35 0.80
N THR A 504 51.98 48.48 1.44
CA THR A 504 53.31 48.69 2.03
C THR A 504 53.65 47.61 3.05
N ASP A 505 52.66 47.11 3.77
CA ASP A 505 52.84 46.06 4.78
C ASP A 505 53.19 44.71 4.14
N GLN A 506 52.60 44.38 2.98
CA GLN A 506 52.96 43.20 2.20
C GLN A 506 54.38 43.28 1.63
N VAL A 507 54.82 44.48 1.22
CA VAL A 507 56.19 44.69 0.72
C VAL A 507 57.22 44.65 1.85
N ALA A 508 56.89 45.21 3.02
CA ALA A 508 57.71 45.11 4.22
C ALA A 508 57.80 43.67 4.76
N ALA A 509 56.79 42.83 4.47
CA ALA A 509 56.77 41.42 4.86
C ALA A 509 57.60 40.50 3.95
N PHE A 510 58.32 41.03 2.95
CA PHE A 510 59.25 40.22 2.19
C PHE A 510 60.29 39.59 3.12
N THR A 511 60.66 38.36 2.80
CA THR A 511 61.82 37.72 3.42
C THR A 511 63.07 38.10 2.64
N SER A 512 64.21 38.13 3.32
CA SER A 512 65.50 38.37 2.68
C SER A 512 65.82 37.34 1.57
N ALA A 513 65.29 36.12 1.67
CA ALA A 513 65.37 35.11 0.61
C ALA A 513 64.52 35.46 -0.63
N GLN A 514 63.32 36.04 -0.44
CA GLN A 514 62.50 36.55 -1.53
C GLN A 514 63.15 37.77 -2.17
N ALA A 515 63.64 38.72 -1.37
CA ALA A 515 64.37 39.91 -1.83
C ALA A 515 65.57 39.56 -2.72
N ALA A 516 66.37 38.56 -2.32
CA ALA A 516 67.52 38.04 -3.08
C ALA A 516 67.18 37.52 -4.50
N ARG A 517 65.91 37.26 -4.76
CA ARG A 517 65.40 36.61 -5.97
C ARG A 517 64.34 37.44 -6.69
N LEU A 518 64.08 38.68 -6.28
CA LEU A 518 63.17 39.58 -7.01
C LEU A 518 63.69 39.86 -8.42
N GLY A 519 62.81 39.71 -9.41
CA GLY A 519 63.10 40.05 -10.80
C GLY A 519 63.04 41.56 -11.02
N SER A 520 63.79 42.05 -12.01
CA SER A 520 63.80 43.47 -12.41
C SER A 520 62.41 44.00 -12.75
N ALA A 521 61.59 43.19 -13.43
CA ALA A 521 60.22 43.55 -13.80
C ALA A 521 59.29 43.76 -12.59
N LEU A 522 59.45 42.95 -11.54
CA LEU A 522 58.69 43.12 -10.30
C LEU A 522 59.14 44.39 -9.58
N LEU A 523 60.46 44.57 -9.42
CA LEU A 523 60.99 45.74 -8.74
C LEU A 523 60.58 47.04 -9.45
N SER A 524 60.65 47.10 -10.78
CA SER A 524 60.21 48.27 -11.57
C SER A 524 58.70 48.55 -11.52
N ALA A 525 57.89 47.56 -11.13
CA ALA A 525 56.43 47.70 -11.02
C ALA A 525 55.97 48.17 -9.63
N LEU A 526 56.86 48.23 -8.64
CA LEU A 526 56.56 48.81 -7.33
C LEU A 526 56.37 50.33 -7.44
N SER A 527 55.46 50.89 -6.65
CA SER A 527 55.32 52.33 -6.46
C SER A 527 56.42 52.86 -5.53
N SER A 528 56.60 54.18 -5.53
CA SER A 528 57.56 54.85 -4.64
C SER A 528 57.31 54.56 -3.15
N SER A 529 56.04 54.47 -2.72
CA SER A 529 55.70 54.10 -1.33
C SER A 529 56.04 52.66 -1.00
N GLN A 530 55.83 51.74 -1.95
CA GLN A 530 56.21 50.34 -1.79
C GLN A 530 57.74 50.16 -1.74
N ILE A 531 58.52 50.88 -2.56
CA ILE A 531 59.98 50.86 -2.48
C ILE A 531 60.48 51.38 -1.12
N MET A 532 59.87 52.45 -0.59
CA MET A 532 60.18 52.92 0.76
C MET A 532 59.87 51.87 1.84
N ALA A 533 58.88 51.01 1.62
CA ALA A 533 58.50 49.98 2.58
C ALA A 533 59.46 48.77 2.60
N LEU A 534 60.37 48.64 1.63
CA LEU A 534 61.38 47.57 1.66
C LEU A 534 62.31 47.72 2.87
N GLU A 535 62.44 46.66 3.64
CA GLU A 535 63.33 46.67 4.79
C GLU A 535 64.81 46.73 4.37
N THR A 536 65.64 47.31 5.23
CA THR A 536 67.09 47.41 5.00
C THR A 536 67.77 46.03 4.86
N SER A 537 67.26 45.04 5.59
CA SER A 537 67.62 43.61 5.52
C SER A 537 67.35 42.98 4.16
N ASP A 538 66.35 43.48 3.43
CA ASP A 538 65.95 42.96 2.12
C ASP A 538 66.68 43.69 1.00
N ILE A 539 66.85 45.01 1.13
CA ILE A 539 67.56 45.84 0.15
C ILE A 539 69.00 45.35 -0.05
N VAL A 540 69.70 44.97 1.02
CA VAL A 540 71.07 44.44 0.92
C VAL A 540 71.14 43.11 0.15
N GLN A 541 70.03 42.38 0.02
CA GLN A 541 69.98 41.14 -0.74
C GLN A 541 69.69 41.36 -2.23
N LEU A 542 69.24 42.56 -2.64
CA LEU A 542 68.88 42.83 -4.02
C LEU A 542 70.09 42.64 -4.95
N ARG A 543 69.85 41.97 -6.08
CA ARG A 543 70.89 41.79 -7.12
C ARG A 543 71.16 43.12 -7.81
N THR A 544 72.40 43.35 -8.22
CA THR A 544 72.79 44.55 -8.98
C THR A 544 71.91 44.79 -10.21
N SER A 545 71.51 43.72 -10.91
CA SER A 545 70.59 43.79 -12.05
C SER A 545 69.17 44.23 -11.68
N ALA A 546 68.71 43.93 -10.46
CA ALA A 546 67.42 44.37 -9.96
C ALA A 546 67.51 45.84 -9.54
N VAL A 547 68.55 46.24 -8.81
CA VAL A 547 68.80 47.63 -8.42
C VAL A 547 68.90 48.55 -9.65
N ALA A 548 69.59 48.10 -10.71
CA ALA A 548 69.68 48.84 -11.97
C ALA A 548 68.34 48.99 -12.71
N ALA A 549 67.31 48.22 -12.33
CA ALA A 549 65.97 48.31 -12.89
C ALA A 549 65.05 49.26 -12.12
N LEU A 550 65.53 49.89 -11.03
CA LEU A 550 64.79 50.94 -10.35
C LEU A 550 64.51 52.11 -11.30
N THR A 551 63.28 52.59 -11.31
CA THR A 551 62.93 53.82 -12.05
C THR A 551 63.50 55.03 -11.33
N THR A 552 63.62 56.15 -12.04
CA THR A 552 64.07 57.43 -11.45
C THR A 552 63.21 57.82 -10.25
N GLU A 553 61.89 57.65 -10.34
CA GLU A 553 60.96 57.96 -9.23
C GLU A 553 61.18 57.06 -8.02
N GLN A 554 61.43 55.77 -8.24
CA GLN A 554 61.72 54.81 -7.17
C GLN A 554 63.07 55.11 -6.50
N ALA A 555 64.10 55.42 -7.28
CA ALA A 555 65.43 55.76 -6.74
C ALA A 555 65.39 57.03 -5.89
N ILE A 556 64.60 58.03 -6.29
CA ILE A 556 64.39 59.26 -5.51
C ILE A 556 63.60 58.99 -4.22
N ALA A 557 62.72 57.99 -4.22
CA ALA A 557 61.89 57.66 -3.06
C ALA A 557 62.67 57.00 -1.91
N LEU A 558 63.84 56.41 -2.17
CA LEU A 558 64.63 55.73 -1.14
C LEU A 558 64.99 56.67 0.02
N SER A 559 64.81 56.18 1.25
CA SER A 559 65.24 56.92 2.45
C SER A 559 66.77 57.01 2.54
N SER A 560 67.28 57.97 3.32
CA SER A 560 68.73 58.09 3.57
C SER A 560 69.34 56.81 4.15
N THR A 561 68.61 56.11 5.02
CA THR A 561 69.02 54.81 5.57
C THR A 561 69.10 53.75 4.47
N GLN A 562 68.10 53.65 3.60
CA GLN A 562 68.10 52.69 2.49
C GLN A 562 69.21 52.97 1.47
N ILE A 563 69.46 54.25 1.14
CA ILE A 563 70.57 54.65 0.25
C ILE A 563 71.92 54.26 0.84
N SER A 564 72.10 54.39 2.15
CA SER A 564 73.38 54.09 2.81
C SER A 564 73.82 52.62 2.63
N ILE A 565 72.87 51.70 2.43
CA ILE A 565 73.13 50.27 2.21
C ILE A 565 73.87 50.04 0.89
N PHE A 566 73.47 50.75 -0.18
CA PHE A 566 74.10 50.63 -1.50
C PHE A 566 75.53 51.16 -1.55
N ASN A 567 75.93 52.02 -0.60
CA ASN A 567 77.31 52.49 -0.49
C ASN A 567 78.22 51.48 0.24
N THR A 568 77.65 50.40 0.80
CA THR A 568 78.37 49.40 1.62
C THR A 568 78.34 47.98 1.06
N ALA A 569 77.51 47.71 0.05
CA ALA A 569 77.38 46.44 -0.67
C ALA A 569 78.10 46.52 -2.03
#